data_AF-A0A9W4TAE9-F1
#
_entry.id   AF-A0A9W4TAE9-F1
#
_cell.length_a   1.000
_cell.length_b   1.000
_cell.length_c   1.000
_cell.angle_alpha   90.00
_cell.angle_beta   90.00
_cell.angle_gamma   90.00
#
_symmetry.space_group_name_H-M   'P 1'
#
loop_
_entity.id
_entity.type
_entity.pdbx_description
1 polymer ?
#
loop_
_entity_poly.entity_id
_entity_poly.type
_entity_poly.pdbx_seq_one_letter_code
_entity_poly.pdbx_strand_id
1 'polypeptide(L)'
;HASGPIKQLFAKLKRRCCTRLISEFRNSQICSRYKDRFTYPQCYYALKVCRSNCLTLWNSDVNAARNIRDIFKYMCNNYGCRSHIFTRNNAS
;
A
#
# COMPACT_ATOMS: atom_id res chain seq x y z
N HIS A 1 -5.55 -16.21 9.77
CA HIS A 1 -4.35 -15.34 9.89
C HIS A 1 -3.14 -16.16 9.48
N ALA A 2 -2.39 -15.75 8.45
CA ALA A 2 -1.14 -16.44 8.13
C ALA A 2 -0.10 -16.11 9.22
N SER A 3 0.43 -17.14 9.88
CA SER A 3 1.55 -17.05 10.82
C SER A 3 2.81 -16.66 10.05
N GLY A 4 2.94 -15.37 9.73
CA GLY A 4 3.91 -14.94 8.74
C GLY A 4 5.36 -15.15 9.22
N PRO A 5 6.29 -15.58 8.34
CA PRO A 5 7.75 -15.58 8.58
C PRO A 5 8.35 -14.16 8.66
N ILE A 6 7.53 -13.16 8.98
CA ILE A 6 7.77 -11.73 8.79
C ILE A 6 8.84 -11.23 9.75
N LYS A 7 8.90 -11.74 10.99
CA LYS A 7 9.86 -11.26 12.00
C LYS A 7 11.31 -11.60 11.62
N GLN A 8 11.57 -12.84 11.20
CA GLN A 8 12.92 -13.27 10.83
C GLN A 8 13.39 -12.63 9.52
N LEU A 9 12.50 -12.53 8.52
CA LEU A 9 12.81 -11.83 7.27
C LEU A 9 13.11 -10.35 7.52
N PHE A 10 12.27 -9.67 8.32
CA PHE A 10 12.48 -8.27 8.68
C PHE A 10 13.79 -8.07 9.45
N ALA A 11 14.12 -8.95 10.40
CA ALA A 11 15.38 -8.91 11.13
C ALA A 11 16.59 -9.07 10.19
N LYS A 12 16.51 -9.99 9.23
CA LYS A 12 17.57 -10.17 8.21
C LYS A 12 17.70 -8.96 7.29
N LEU A 13 16.58 -8.36 6.87
CA LEU A 13 16.58 -7.15 6.04
C LEU A 13 17.19 -5.96 6.79
N LYS A 14 16.79 -5.73 8.06
CA LYS A 14 17.31 -4.64 8.89
C LYS A 14 18.83 -4.71 9.09
N ARG A 15 19.43 -5.90 9.07
CA ARG A 15 20.89 -6.09 9.14
C ARG A 15 21.62 -5.72 7.84
N ARG A 16 20.94 -5.80 6.69
CA ARG A 16 21.54 -5.56 5.37
C ARG A 16 21.22 -4.20 4.78
N CYS A 17 20.10 -3.60 5.17
CA CYS A 17 19.65 -2.32 4.64
C CYS A 17 18.79 -1.55 5.64
N CYS A 18 18.74 -0.22 5.46
CA CYS A 18 17.84 0.67 6.19
C CYS A 18 16.38 0.30 5.91
N THR A 19 15.80 -0.50 6.81
CA THR A 19 14.45 -1.04 6.66
C THR A 19 13.51 -0.37 7.64
N ARG A 20 12.42 0.22 7.14
CA ARG A 20 11.35 0.79 7.97
C ARG A 20 10.06 0.00 7.75
N LEU A 21 9.40 -0.39 8.85
CA LEU A 21 8.10 -1.04 8.79
C LEU A 21 7.01 0.02 8.59
N ILE A 22 6.13 -0.21 7.62
CA ILE A 22 5.00 0.66 7.30
C ILE A 22 3.72 -0.10 7.61
N SER A 23 3.03 0.29 8.68
CA SER A 23 1.88 -0.44 9.24
C SER A 23 0.54 -0.03 8.62
N GLU A 24 0.47 0.01 7.29
CA GLU A 24 -0.67 0.61 6.58
C GLU A 24 -1.64 -0.41 6.00
N PHE A 25 -2.91 0.01 5.91
CA PHE A 25 -4.03 -0.82 5.49
C PHE A 25 -4.45 -0.44 4.07
N ARG A 26 -5.12 -1.37 3.35
CA ARG A 26 -5.70 -1.12 2.01
C ARG A 26 -4.72 -0.82 0.87
N ASN A 27 -3.43 -1.10 1.03
CA ASN A 27 -2.38 -0.78 0.04
C ASN A 27 -2.68 -1.35 -1.36
N SER A 28 -3.32 -2.52 -1.43
CA SER A 28 -3.74 -3.14 -2.68
C SER A 28 -5.10 -2.67 -3.18
N GLN A 29 -5.90 -2.00 -2.36
CA GLN A 29 -7.27 -1.54 -2.67
C GLN A 29 -7.30 -0.09 -3.17
N ILE A 30 -6.25 0.69 -2.93
CA ILE A 30 -6.12 2.07 -3.43
C ILE A 30 -5.32 2.06 -4.73
N CYS A 31 -5.80 2.77 -5.75
CA CYS A 31 -5.06 3.00 -6.98
C CYS A 31 -3.86 3.92 -6.70
N SER A 32 -2.65 3.44 -7.00
CA SER A 32 -1.42 4.18 -6.67
C SER A 32 -1.23 5.48 -7.45
N ARG A 33 -1.91 5.65 -8.59
CA ARG A 33 -1.85 6.88 -9.38
C ARG A 33 -2.91 7.91 -8.97
N TYR A 34 -4.17 7.49 -8.85
CA TYR A 34 -5.30 8.39 -8.58
C TYR A 34 -5.60 8.58 -7.09
N LYS A 35 -5.07 7.69 -6.23
CA LYS A 35 -5.25 7.71 -4.77
C LYS A 35 -6.70 7.54 -4.30
N ASP A 36 -7.47 6.75 -5.04
CA ASP A 36 -8.83 6.37 -4.67
C ASP A 36 -9.01 4.84 -4.70
N ARG A 37 -10.06 4.33 -4.05
CA ARG A 37 -10.37 2.90 -4.01
C ARG A 37 -10.75 2.38 -5.38
N PHE A 38 -10.33 1.14 -5.68
CA PHE A 38 -10.94 0.39 -6.76
C PHE A 38 -12.40 0.10 -6.41
N THR A 39 -13.33 0.59 -7.23
CA THR A 39 -14.77 0.54 -6.97
C THR A 39 -15.43 -0.76 -7.44
N TYR A 40 -14.76 -1.56 -8.27
CA TYR A 40 -15.36 -2.73 -8.92
C TYR A 40 -14.87 -4.05 -8.34
N PRO A 41 -15.72 -5.11 -8.37
CA PRO A 41 -15.29 -6.47 -8.10
C PRO A 41 -14.14 -6.84 -9.03
N GLN A 42 -13.03 -7.32 -8.46
CA GLN A 42 -11.86 -7.72 -9.23
C GLN A 42 -11.90 -9.23 -9.42
N CYS A 43 -12.13 -9.68 -10.66
CA CYS A 43 -12.19 -11.10 -10.99
C CYS A 43 -10.82 -11.80 -10.86
N TYR A 44 -9.74 -11.03 -10.93
CA TYR A 44 -8.37 -11.54 -10.87
C TYR A 44 -7.64 -10.94 -9.68
N TYR A 45 -7.09 -11.79 -8.81
CA TYR A 45 -6.32 -11.34 -7.64
C TYR A 45 -5.07 -10.54 -8.04
N ALA A 46 -4.44 -10.89 -9.16
CA ALA A 46 -3.19 -10.30 -9.63
C ALA A 46 -3.38 -8.97 -10.37
N LEU A 47 -4.57 -8.68 -10.91
CA LEU A 47 -4.81 -7.55 -11.80
C LEU A 47 -5.99 -6.70 -11.35
N LYS A 48 -5.81 -5.38 -11.33
CA LYS A 48 -6.86 -4.42 -10.96
C LYS A 48 -7.02 -3.32 -11.99
N VAL A 49 -8.25 -3.01 -12.35
CA VAL A 49 -8.53 -1.90 -13.29
C VAL A 49 -9.09 -0.70 -12.54
N CYS A 50 -8.45 0.45 -12.69
CA CYS A 50 -9.01 1.72 -12.25
C CYS A 50 -9.90 2.31 -13.36
N ARG A 51 -11.10 1.74 -13.53
CA ARG A 51 -12.00 2.08 -14.65
C ARG A 51 -12.54 3.52 -14.61
N SER A 52 -12.76 4.07 -13.43
CA SER A 52 -13.48 5.34 -13.28
C SER A 52 -12.59 6.57 -13.48
N ASN A 53 -11.27 6.45 -13.27
CA ASN A 53 -10.42 7.61 -13.08
C ASN A 53 -9.18 7.63 -13.99
N CYS A 54 -8.32 6.60 -13.92
CA CYS A 54 -7.05 6.62 -14.66
C CYS A 54 -6.92 5.54 -15.74
N LEU A 55 -7.97 4.74 -15.96
CA LEU A 55 -8.09 3.67 -16.97
C LEU A 55 -6.89 2.70 -17.01
N THR A 56 -6.12 2.64 -15.93
CA THR A 56 -4.88 1.87 -15.86
C THR A 56 -5.18 0.46 -15.33
N LEU A 57 -4.65 -0.54 -16.02
CA LEU A 57 -4.55 -1.92 -15.53
C LEU A 57 -3.30 -2.04 -14.65
N TRP A 58 -3.51 -2.41 -13.39
CA TRP A 58 -2.48 -2.54 -12.38
C TRP A 58 -2.21 -4.00 -12.07
N ASN A 59 -0.95 -4.40 -12.04
CA ASN A 59 -0.56 -5.54 -11.22
C ASN A 59 -0.74 -5.18 -9.74
N SER A 60 -1.43 -6.04 -8.98
CA SER A 60 -1.79 -5.81 -7.57
C SER A 60 -0.58 -5.56 -6.67
N ASP A 61 0.51 -6.30 -6.88
CA ASP A 61 1.72 -6.19 -6.07
C ASP A 61 2.51 -4.93 -6.42
N VAL A 62 2.60 -4.61 -7.72
CA VAL A 62 3.20 -3.33 -8.18
C VAL A 62 2.43 -2.15 -7.62
N ASN A 63 1.09 -2.18 -7.66
CA ASN A 63 0.25 -1.14 -7.09
C ASN A 63 0.47 -1.00 -5.57
N ALA A 64 0.48 -2.12 -4.85
CA ALA A 64 0.73 -2.12 -3.40
C ALA A 64 2.13 -1.58 -3.06
N ALA A 65 3.17 -1.99 -3.80
CA ALA A 65 4.54 -1.51 -3.60
C ALA A 65 4.66 0.00 -3.85
N ARG A 66 4.02 0.53 -4.89
CA ARG A 66 3.98 1.97 -5.16
C ARG A 66 3.28 2.74 -4.04
N ASN A 67 2.17 2.20 -3.53
CA ASN A 67 1.49 2.81 -2.38
C ASN A 67 2.36 2.80 -1.12
N ILE A 68 3.06 1.71 -0.80
CA ILE A 68 3.99 1.65 0.34
C ILE A 68 5.07 2.74 0.23
N ARG A 69 5.65 2.90 -0.97
CA ARG A 69 6.63 3.97 -1.24
C ARG A 69 6.02 5.35 -1.03
N ASP A 70 4.82 5.60 -1.55
CA ASP A 70 4.21 6.92 -1.48
C ASP A 70 3.78 7.26 -0.05
N ILE A 71 3.35 6.28 0.75
CA ILE A 71 3.08 6.47 2.18
C ILE A 71 4.38 6.81 2.93
N PHE A 72 5.48 6.12 2.63
CA PHE A 72 6.78 6.45 3.21
C PHE A 72 7.16 7.91 2.94
N LYS A 73 7.04 8.35 1.68
CA LYS A 73 7.31 9.74 1.30
C LYS A 73 6.42 10.73 2.05
N TYR A 74 5.12 10.42 2.16
CA TYR A 74 4.18 11.24 2.92
C TYR A 74 4.59 11.35 4.39
N MET A 75 4.92 10.24 5.05
CA MET A 75 5.38 10.24 6.45
C MET A 75 6.65 11.08 6.63
N CYS A 76 7.62 10.97 5.71
CA CYS A 76 8.84 11.79 5.76
C CYS A 76 8.54 13.28 5.63
N ASN A 77 7.60 13.66 4.74
CA ASN A 77 7.27 15.06 4.48
C ASN A 77 6.33 15.67 5.53
N ASN A 78 5.69 14.86 6.37
CA ASN A 78 4.68 15.30 7.34
C ASN A 78 5.01 14.85 8.77
N TYR A 79 6.29 14.85 9.17
CA TYR A 79 6.73 14.56 10.55
C TYR A 79 6.22 13.21 11.12
N GLY A 80 6.06 12.21 10.26
CA GLY A 80 5.55 10.89 10.63
C GLY A 80 4.03 10.73 10.61
N CYS A 81 3.28 11.76 10.20
CA CYS A 81 1.83 11.67 10.03
C CYS A 81 1.43 10.60 9.01
N ARG A 82 0.26 10.00 9.22
CA ARG A 82 -0.30 8.95 8.35
C ARG A 82 -1.22 9.56 7.32
N SER A 83 -1.22 9.01 6.11
CA SER A 83 -2.15 9.43 5.06
C SER A 83 -3.53 8.80 5.31
N HIS A 84 -4.55 9.65 5.44
CA HIS A 84 -5.93 9.24 5.75
C HIS A 84 -6.52 8.20 4.78
N ILE A 85 -6.03 8.18 3.53
CA ILE A 85 -6.49 7.25 2.48
C ILE A 85 -6.12 5.79 2.83
N PHE A 86 -5.03 5.60 3.57
CA PHE A 86 -4.48 4.28 3.94
C PHE A 86 -4.77 3.90 5.40
N THR A 87 -5.35 4.80 6.20
CA THR A 87 -5.76 4.49 7.57
C THR A 87 -7.06 3.68 7.59
N ARG A 88 -7.22 2.87 8.65
CA ARG A 88 -8.45 2.07 8.84
C ARG A 88 -9.69 2.94 9.04
N ASN A 89 -9.52 4.07 9.73
CA ASN A 89 -10.58 5.02 10.05
C ASN A 89 -10.43 6.25 9.15
N ASN A 90 -11.51 6.61 8.45
CA ASN A 90 -11.76 8.01 8.15
C ASN A 90 -12.02 8.63 9.51
N ALA A 91 -11.21 9.60 9.94
CA ALA A 91 -11.61 10.43 11.06
C ALA A 91 -12.83 11.23 10.58
N SER A 92 -14.02 10.80 11.02
CA SER A 92 -15.18 11.68 11.18
C SER A 92 -14.95 12.56 12.40
#